data_AF-A0A2U0SFU4-F1
#
_entry.id   AF-A0A2U0SFU4-F1
#
_cell.length_a   1.000
_cell.length_b   1.000
_cell.length_c   1.000
_cell.angle_alpha   90.00
_cell.angle_beta   90.00
_cell.angle_gamma   90.00
#
_symmetry.space_group_name_H-M   'P 1'
#
loop_
_entity.id
_entity.type
_entity.pdbx_description
1 polymer ?
#
loop_
_entity_poly.entity_id
_entity_poly.type
_entity_poly.pdbx_seq_one_letter_code
_entity_poly.pdbx_strand_id
1 'polypeptide(L)' 'MGELIDKIKGNANELAGKIKQHSGDPATRDEGKAQELKGKAQQLGGKVKGALGDDI' A
#
# COMPACT_ATOMS: atom_id res chain seq x y z
N MET A 1 -14.59 4.28 -8.90
CA MET A 1 -13.39 4.21 -9.76
C MET A 1 -13.19 2.76 -10.10
N GLY A 2 -12.87 2.43 -11.36
CA GLY A 2 -12.89 1.03 -11.81
C GLY A 2 -11.82 0.19 -11.11
N GLU A 3 -12.21 -0.98 -10.59
CA GLU A 3 -11.35 -1.96 -9.92
C GLU A 3 -10.01 -2.20 -10.62
N LEU A 4 -10.00 -2.15 -11.95
CA LEU A 4 -8.79 -2.31 -12.77
C LEU A 4 -7.77 -1.20 -12.52
N ILE A 5 -8.21 0.06 -12.44
CA ILE A 5 -7.33 1.21 -12.16
C ILE A 5 -6.78 1.12 -10.74
N ASP A 6 -7.60 0.69 -9.78
CA ASP A 6 -7.18 0.54 -8.38
C ASP A 6 -6.16 -0.60 -8.20
N LYS A 7 -6.34 -1.74 -8.88
CA LYS A 7 -5.34 -2.82 -8.92
C LYS A 7 -4.02 -2.38 -9.55
N ILE A 8 -4.07 -1.66 -10.67
CA ILE A 8 -2.86 -1.15 -11.34
C ILE A 8 -2.10 -0.19 -10.42
N LYS A 9 -2.80 0.73 -9.75
CA LYS A 9 -2.19 1.65 -8.78
C LYS A 9 -1.60 0.91 -7.58
N GLY A 10 -2.28 -0.12 -7.07
CA GLY A 10 -1.76 -0.98 -6.00
C GLY A 10 -0.44 -1.63 -6.39
N ASN A 11 -0.41 -2.29 -7.55
CA ASN A 11 0.80 -2.96 -8.05
C ASN A 11 1.94 -1.96 -8.33
N ALA A 12 1.64 -0.79 -8.89
CA ALA A 12 2.63 0.25 -9.15
C ALA A 12 3.26 0.79 -7.86
N ASN A 13 2.45 1.00 -6.81
CA ASN A 13 2.94 1.41 -5.50
C ASN A 13 3.78 0.32 -4.81
N GLU A 14 3.40 -0.95 -4.92
CA GLU A 14 4.21 -2.06 -4.41
C GLU A 14 5.56 -2.17 -5.12
N LEU A 15 5.56 -2.01 -6.44
CA LEU A 15 6.79 -2.02 -7.23
C LEU A 15 7.71 -0.85 -6.83
N ALA A 16 7.16 0.36 -6.74
CA ALA A 16 7.92 1.54 -6.32
C ALA A 16 8.47 1.40 -4.89
N GLY A 17 7.68 0.84 -3.97
CA GLY A 17 8.11 0.54 -2.61
C GLY A 17 9.27 -0.45 -2.56
N LYS A 18 9.19 -1.55 -3.33
CA LYS A 18 10.27 -2.55 -3.44
C LYS A 18 11.54 -1.95 -4.04
N ILE A 19 11.42 -1.12 -5.07
CA ILE A 19 12.57 -0.42 -5.67
C ILE A 19 13.23 0.50 -4.65
N LYS A 20 12.46 1.26 -3.88
CA LYS A 20 12.98 2.11 -2.80
C LYS A 20 13.69 1.29 -1.70
N GLN A 21 13.14 0.14 -1.33
CA GLN A 21 13.76 -0.78 -0.36
C GLN A 21 15.06 -1.44 -0.85
N HIS A 22 15.25 -1.54 -2.17
CA HIS A 22 16.48 -2.01 -2.81
C HIS A 22 17.47 -0.88 -3.13
N SER A 23 17.08 0.38 -2.92
CA SER A 23 18.00 1.51 -3.08
C SER A 23 19.16 1.39 -2.07
N GLY A 24 20.37 1.76 -2.49
CA GLY A 24 21.53 1.83 -1.60
C GLY A 24 21.47 2.98 -0.60
N ASP A 25 20.53 3.90 -0.79
CA ASP A 25 20.33 5.06 0.06
C ASP A 25 19.44 4.71 1.27
N PRO A 26 19.94 4.87 2.52
CA PRO A 26 19.22 4.46 3.72
C PRO A 26 17.93 5.27 3.95
N ALA A 27 17.92 6.57 3.62
CA ALA A 27 16.71 7.39 3.74
C ALA A 27 15.61 6.91 2.78
N THR A 28 16.00 6.55 1.56
CA THR A 28 15.07 5.99 0.56
C THR A 28 14.49 4.64 1.01
N ARG A 29 15.29 3.78 1.67
CA ARG A 29 14.80 2.49 2.22
C ARG A 29 13.80 2.69 3.35
N ASP A 30 14.07 3.63 4.26
CA ASP A 30 13.18 3.95 5.36
C ASP A 30 11.85 4.54 4.87
N GLU A 31 11.90 5.45 3.88
CA GLU A 31 10.69 5.94 3.22
C GLU A 31 9.88 4.82 2.56
N GLY A 32 10.56 3.87 1.90
CA GLY A 32 9.92 2.69 1.31
C GLY A 32 9.21 1.82 2.35
N LYS A 33 9.85 1.55 3.49
CA LYS A 33 9.24 0.83 4.62
C LYS A 33 8.05 1.59 5.23
N ALA A 34 8.19 2.90 5.43
CA ALA A 34 7.13 3.74 5.97
C ALA A 34 5.91 3.78 5.03
N GLN A 35 6.13 3.87 3.71
CA GLN A 35 5.06 3.80 2.70
C GLN A 35 4.36 2.43 2.74
N GLU A 36 5.10 1.34 2.83
CA GLU A 36 4.52 -0.01 2.88
C GLU A 36 3.69 -0.22 4.16
N LEU A 37 4.19 0.24 5.31
CA LEU A 37 3.48 0.18 6.58
C LEU A 37 2.18 0.98 6.53
N LYS A 38 2.22 2.20 5.99
CA LYS A 38 1.04 3.05 5.80
C LYS A 38 0.02 2.39 4.87
N GLY A 39 0.47 1.82 3.75
CA GLY A 39 -0.39 1.09 2.83
C GLY A 39 -1.06 -0.12 3.47
N LYS A 40 -0.32 -0.91 4.25
CA LYS A 40 -0.86 -2.05 5.03
C LYS A 40 -1.86 -1.59 6.09
N ALA A 41 -1.58 -0.52 6.80
CA ALA A 41 -2.50 0.04 7.80
C ALA A 41 -3.82 0.51 7.15
N GLN A 42 -3.75 1.17 5.99
CA GLN A 42 -4.94 1.57 5.22
C GLN A 42 -5.73 0.36 4.72
N GLN A 43 -5.06 -0.67 4.20
CA GLN A 43 -5.74 -1.92 3.80
C GLN A 43 -6.39 -2.62 4.97
N LEU A 44 -5.72 -2.71 6.13
CA LEU A 44 -6.29 -3.27 7.34
C LEU A 44 -7.50 -2.48 7.82
N GLY A 45 -7.40 -1.15 7.90
CA GLY A 45 -8.51 -0.28 8.26
C GLY A 45 -9.69 -0.41 7.27
N GLY A 46 -9.40 -0.49 5.98
CA GLY A 46 -10.41 -0.72 4.94
C GLY A 46 -11.06 -2.10 5.03
N LYS A 47 -10.29 -3.16 5.32
CA LYS A 47 -10.81 -4.52 5.54
C LYS A 47 -11.65 -4.61 6.80
N VAL A 48 -11.22 -4.00 7.91
CA VAL A 48 -11.99 -3.96 9.16
C VAL A 48 -13.27 -3.16 8.94
N LYS A 49 -13.20 -2.01 8.28
CA LYS A 49 -14.39 -1.20 7.97
C LYS A 49 -15.33 -1.89 6.99
N GLY A 50 -14.80 -2.62 6.00
CA GLY A 50 -15.60 -3.47 5.11
C GLY A 50 -16.25 -4.60 5.90
N ALA A 51 -15.49 -5.40 6.64
CA ALA A 51 -16.02 -6.51 7.44
C ALA A 51 -17.06 -6.08 8.49
N LEU A 52 -17.00 -4.83 8.98
CA LEU A 52 -17.97 -4.29 9.95
C LEU A 52 -19.09 -3.45 9.31
N GLY A 53 -18.98 -3.11 8.03
CA GLY A 53 -19.88 -2.16 7.34
C GLY A 53 -20.48 -2.68 6.04
N ASP A 54 -20.07 -3.87 5.58
CA ASP A 54 -20.62 -4.59 4.42
C ASP A 54 -21.84 -5.46 4.81
N ASP A 55 -22.27 -5.40 6.08
CA ASP A 55 -23.51 -5.99 6.62
C ASP A 55 -24.72 -5.01 6.57
N ILE A 56 -24.71 -4.01 5.66
CA ILE A 56 -25.87 -3.13 5.37
C ILE A 56 -26.12 -3.06 3.86
#